data_AF-A0A366XRX3-F1
#
_entry.id   AF-A0A366XRX3-F1
#
_cell.length_a   1.000
_cell.length_b   1.000
_cell.length_c   1.000
_cell.angle_alpha   90.00
_cell.angle_beta   90.00
_cell.angle_gamma   90.00
#
_symmetry.space_group_name_H-M   'P 1'
#
loop_
_entity.id
_entity.type
_entity.pdbx_description
1 polymer ?
#
loop_
_entity_poly.entity_id
_entity_poly.type
_entity_poly.pdbx_seq_one_letter_code
_entity_poly.pdbx_strand_id
1 'polypeptide(L)'
;MSYYGEKDSELAEYSPFYKEALLYCKKSDQDVWKQGNTMRGEERIPQKDGRNKVLDVIKVPLYYSDGSRKGLVIFGRDITNQKDEEEKHSESEAKYRELFNNTNDAILLAEVEKQSDYFRFIDVNEPACRLSEYDRNELLSIVDFDVTARIQ
;
A
#
# COMPACT_ATOMS: atom_id res chain seq x y z
N MET A 1 11.81 8.34 31.89
CA MET A 1 10.58 8.40 32.71
C MET A 1 9.85 7.08 32.54
N SER A 2 9.39 6.46 33.62
CA SER A 2 8.53 5.28 33.54
C SER A 2 7.12 5.79 33.29
N TYR A 3 6.51 5.42 32.16
CA TYR A 3 5.15 5.83 31.77
C TYR A 3 4.06 4.99 32.46
N TYR A 4 4.42 4.25 33.50
CA TYR A 4 3.55 3.31 34.17
C TYR A 4 2.45 4.04 34.97
N GLY A 5 1.18 3.78 34.63
CA GLY A 5 0.02 4.35 35.32
C GLY A 5 -0.57 5.61 34.68
N GLU A 6 0.15 6.22 33.74
CA GLU A 6 -0.33 7.37 32.97
C GLU A 6 -1.26 6.92 31.83
N LYS A 7 -2.36 7.65 31.60
CA LYS A 7 -3.24 7.41 30.46
C LYS A 7 -2.74 8.14 29.22
N ASP A 8 -3.06 7.62 28.04
CA ASP A 8 -2.74 8.29 26.78
C ASP A 8 -3.23 9.75 26.72
N SER A 9 -4.39 10.07 27.30
CA SER A 9 -4.85 11.46 27.35
C SER A 9 -4.02 12.38 28.25
N GLU A 10 -3.44 11.85 29.33
CA GLU A 10 -2.56 12.61 30.22
C GLU A 10 -1.21 12.82 29.51
N LEU A 11 -0.67 11.75 28.90
CA LEU A 11 0.55 11.84 28.09
C LEU A 11 0.41 12.78 26.88
N ALA A 12 -0.78 12.86 26.29
CA ALA A 12 -1.09 13.73 25.16
C ALA A 12 -1.03 15.23 25.52
N GLU A 13 -1.20 15.59 26.80
CA GLU A 13 -1.05 16.97 27.28
C GLU A 13 0.42 17.35 27.40
N TYR A 14 1.28 16.42 27.84
CA TYR A 14 2.72 16.66 28.01
C TYR A 14 3.53 16.45 26.73
N SER A 15 2.96 15.78 25.72
CA SER A 15 3.64 15.53 24.46
C SER A 15 2.84 16.03 23.26
N PRO A 16 2.95 17.33 22.91
CA PRO A 16 2.32 17.88 21.71
C PRO A 16 2.68 17.10 20.44
N PHE A 17 3.91 16.57 20.38
CA PHE A 17 4.40 15.79 19.24
C PHE A 17 3.66 14.46 19.06
N TYR A 18 3.32 13.75 20.15
CA TYR A 18 2.59 12.48 20.09
C TYR A 18 1.09 12.63 20.34
N LYS A 19 0.60 13.85 20.56
CA LYS A 19 -0.76 14.14 21.03
C LYS A 19 -1.83 13.46 20.19
N GLU A 20 -1.76 13.60 18.87
CA GLU A 20 -2.76 13.01 17.97
C GLU A 20 -2.75 11.48 18.00
N ALA A 21 -1.56 10.88 17.97
CA ALA A 21 -1.40 9.44 18.05
C ALA A 21 -1.97 8.88 19.37
N LEU A 22 -1.63 9.51 20.51
CA LEU A 22 -2.13 9.12 21.82
C LEU A 22 -3.66 9.27 21.94
N LEU A 23 -4.22 10.37 21.43
CA LEU A 23 -5.68 10.55 21.41
C LEU A 23 -6.38 9.53 20.51
N TYR A 24 -5.75 9.16 19.39
CA TYR A 24 -6.24 8.09 18.53
C TYR A 24 -6.23 6.74 19.24
N CYS A 25 -5.12 6.37 19.90
CA CYS A 25 -5.00 5.13 20.68
C CYS A 25 -6.08 5.03 21.76
N LYS A 26 -6.32 6.13 22.51
CA LYS A 26 -7.41 6.21 23.48
C LYS A 26 -8.78 5.98 22.83
N LYS A 27 -9.04 6.58 21.67
CA LYS A 27 -10.31 6.43 20.97
C LYS A 27 -10.51 4.98 20.50
N SER A 28 -9.49 4.38 19.87
CA SER A 28 -9.58 3.02 19.36
C SER A 28 -9.70 2.00 20.51
N ASP A 29 -9.05 2.22 21.65
CA ASP A 29 -9.26 1.43 22.87
C ASP A 29 -10.71 1.53 23.37
N GLN A 30 -11.29 2.73 23.40
CA GLN A 30 -12.69 2.92 23.80
C GLN A 30 -13.65 2.21 22.85
N ASP A 31 -13.36 2.20 21.55
CA ASP A 31 -14.20 1.54 20.57
C ASP A 31 -14.17 0.01 20.72
N VAL A 32 -13.00 -0.58 21.04
CA VAL A 32 -12.88 -1.99 21.42
C VAL A 32 -13.77 -2.31 22.61
N TRP A 33 -13.76 -1.45 23.64
CA TRP A 33 -14.60 -1.66 24.82
C TRP A 33 -16.10 -1.52 24.55
N LYS A 34 -16.50 -0.67 23.60
CA LYS A 34 -17.91 -0.51 23.21
C LYS A 34 -18.41 -1.70 22.40
N GLN A 35 -17.59 -2.22 21.50
CA GLN A 35 -17.96 -3.37 20.66
C GLN A 35 -17.87 -4.70 21.42
N GLY A 36 -16.94 -4.79 22.38
CA GLY A 36 -16.74 -5.97 23.21
C GLY A 36 -16.05 -7.15 22.53
N ASN A 37 -15.47 -6.94 21.35
CA ASN A 37 -14.77 -7.94 20.56
C ASN A 37 -13.35 -7.48 20.19
N THR A 38 -12.53 -8.41 19.69
CA THR A 38 -11.19 -8.10 19.17
C THR A 38 -11.28 -7.20 17.94
N MET A 39 -10.46 -6.14 17.91
CA MET A 39 -10.34 -5.27 16.74
C MET A 39 -8.91 -5.27 16.21
N ARG A 40 -8.77 -5.07 14.90
CA ARG A 40 -7.50 -4.84 14.21
C ARG A 40 -7.56 -3.54 13.42
N GLY A 41 -6.49 -2.77 13.43
CA GLY A 41 -6.39 -1.52 12.69
C GLY A 41 -4.97 -1.00 12.63
N GLU A 42 -4.75 0.05 11.84
CA GLU A 42 -3.45 0.70 11.73
C GLU A 42 -3.35 1.89 12.68
N GLU A 43 -2.23 2.01 13.39
CA GLU A 43 -1.88 3.17 14.20
C GLU A 43 -0.63 3.83 13.61
N ARG A 44 -0.66 5.16 13.47
CA ARG A 44 0.45 5.96 12.95
C ARG A 44 1.09 6.73 14.08
N ILE A 45 2.38 6.49 14.29
CA ILE A 45 3.17 7.14 15.33
C ILE A 45 4.20 8.05 14.66
N PRO A 46 4.09 9.38 14.84
CA PRO A 46 5.06 10.30 14.25
C PRO A 46 6.46 10.04 14.81
N GLN A 47 7.47 10.14 13.96
CA GLN A 47 8.88 9.98 14.31
C GLN A 47 9.60 11.31 14.20
N LYS A 48 10.65 11.52 15.00
CA LYS A 48 11.38 12.79 15.05
C LYS A 48 12.03 13.19 13.72
N ASP A 49 12.23 12.24 12.81
CA ASP A 49 12.73 12.46 11.45
C ASP A 49 11.65 12.93 10.46
N GLY A 50 10.41 13.12 10.92
CA GLY A 50 9.27 13.56 10.12
C GLY A 50 8.50 12.42 9.45
N ARG A 51 8.97 11.17 9.55
CA ARG A 51 8.23 10.00 9.04
C ARG A 51 7.20 9.51 10.04
N ASN A 52 6.30 8.64 9.59
CA ASN A 52 5.39 7.92 10.46
C ASN A 52 5.81 6.47 10.58
N LYS A 53 5.92 5.97 11.80
CA LYS A 53 5.94 4.53 12.06
C LYS A 53 4.51 4.02 11.97
N VAL A 54 4.27 3.01 11.15
CA VAL A 54 2.94 2.40 10.98
C VAL A 54 2.92 1.06 11.72
N LEU A 55 2.02 0.94 12.69
CA LEU A 55 1.79 -0.29 13.42
C LEU A 55 0.47 -0.92 12.98
N ASP A 56 0.51 -2.19 12.61
CA ASP A 56 -0.67 -3.04 12.56
C ASP A 56 -0.97 -3.52 13.98
N VAL A 57 -2.09 -3.05 14.52
CA VAL A 57 -2.44 -3.20 15.93
C VAL A 57 -3.65 -4.10 16.08
N ILE A 58 -3.52 -5.14 16.89
CA ILE A 58 -4.62 -6.00 17.34
C ILE A 58 -4.88 -5.72 18.81
N LYS A 59 -6.14 -5.42 19.15
CA LYS A 59 -6.60 -5.10 20.50
C LYS A 59 -7.61 -6.14 20.96
N VAL A 60 -7.32 -6.82 22.06
CA VAL A 60 -8.14 -7.91 22.62
C VAL A 60 -8.66 -7.49 24.00
N PRO A 61 -9.96 -7.20 24.14
CA PRO A 61 -10.53 -6.88 25.43
C PRO A 61 -10.65 -8.15 26.28
N LEU A 62 -10.16 -8.09 27.51
CA LEU A 62 -10.31 -9.13 28.52
C LEU A 62 -11.36 -8.70 29.54
N TYR A 63 -12.21 -9.65 29.90
CA TYR A 63 -13.26 -9.49 30.90
C TYR A 63 -13.07 -10.50 32.02
N TYR A 64 -13.54 -10.15 33.22
CA TYR A 64 -13.74 -11.10 34.31
C TYR A 64 -14.99 -11.95 34.05
N SER A 65 -15.19 -12.99 34.85
CA SER A 65 -16.38 -13.85 34.77
C SER A 65 -17.69 -13.11 35.07
N ASP A 66 -17.64 -11.97 35.76
CA ASP A 66 -18.79 -11.10 36.03
C ASP A 66 -19.09 -10.09 34.89
N GLY A 67 -18.31 -10.15 33.79
CA GLY A 67 -18.44 -9.25 32.65
C GLY A 67 -17.78 -7.89 32.82
N SER A 68 -17.15 -7.60 33.96
CA SER A 68 -16.40 -6.36 34.17
C SER A 68 -15.06 -6.36 33.41
N ARG A 69 -14.56 -5.17 33.06
CA ARG A 69 -13.32 -5.01 32.29
C ARG A 69 -12.12 -5.47 33.12
N LYS A 70 -11.37 -6.45 32.61
CA LYS A 70 -10.13 -6.95 33.22
C LYS A 70 -8.89 -6.23 32.71
N GLY A 71 -8.82 -5.99 31.40
CA GLY A 71 -7.68 -5.31 30.78
C GLY A 71 -7.73 -5.41 29.26
N LEU A 72 -6.83 -4.69 28.59
CA LEU A 72 -6.70 -4.71 27.14
C LEU A 72 -5.32 -5.28 26.78
N VAL A 73 -5.30 -6.33 25.96
CA VAL A 73 -4.04 -6.86 25.39
C VAL A 73 -3.87 -6.25 24.01
N ILE A 74 -2.72 -5.64 23.77
CA ILE A 74 -2.40 -4.97 22.52
C ILE A 74 -1.18 -5.62 21.89
N PHE A 75 -1.31 -6.07 20.65
CA PHE A 75 -0.20 -6.53 19.82
C PHE A 75 0.03 -5.50 18.73
N GLY A 76 1.25 -4.95 18.65
CA GLY A 76 1.63 -4.04 17.57
C GLY A 76 2.73 -4.66 16.72
N ARG A 77 2.46 -4.89 15.43
CA ARG A 77 3.47 -5.26 14.45
C ARG A 77 3.86 -4.04 13.65
N ASP A 78 5.15 -3.76 13.57
CA ASP A 78 5.67 -2.73 12.68
C ASP A 78 5.52 -3.16 11.21
N ILE A 79 4.80 -2.36 10.43
CA ILE A 79 4.59 -2.57 8.99
C ILE A 79 5.11 -1.37 8.17
N THR A 80 5.94 -0.50 8.76
CA THR A 80 6.41 0.73 8.12
C THR A 80 7.12 0.44 6.79
N ASN A 81 8.11 -0.48 6.82
CA ASN A 81 8.85 -0.84 5.60
C ASN A 81 7.96 -1.42 4.51
N GLN A 82 6.96 -2.23 4.90
CA GLN A 82 6.03 -2.82 3.94
C GLN A 82 5.22 -1.73 3.23
N LYS A 83 4.69 -0.75 3.98
CA LYS A 83 3.95 0.38 3.40
C LYS A 83 4.84 1.25 2.52
N ASP A 84 6.08 1.53 2.94
CA ASP A 84 7.03 2.31 2.15
C ASP A 84 7.39 1.62 0.83
N GLU A 85 7.51 0.28 0.84
CA GLU A 85 7.75 -0.52 -0.37
C GLU A 85 6.54 -0.54 -1.30
N GLU A 86 5.33 -0.71 -0.75
CA GLU A 86 4.06 -0.64 -1.50
C GLU A 86 3.87 0.73 -2.16
N GLU A 87 4.15 1.82 -1.43
CA GLU A 87 4.04 3.19 -1.95
C GLU A 87 5.06 3.44 -3.05
N LYS A 88 6.34 3.07 -2.86
CA LYS A 88 7.37 3.19 -3.91
C LYS A 88 7.03 2.39 -5.16
N HIS A 89 6.46 1.19 -5.00
CA HIS A 89 6.02 0.39 -6.13
C HIS A 89 4.90 1.09 -6.88
N SER A 90 3.88 1.57 -6.16
CA SER A 90 2.75 2.29 -6.74
C SER A 90 3.18 3.59 -7.44
N GLU A 91 4.09 4.37 -6.85
CA GLU A 91 4.63 5.59 -7.44
C GLU A 91 5.44 5.29 -8.70
N SER A 92 6.27 4.25 -8.66
CA SER A 92 7.07 3.82 -9.81
C SER A 92 6.19 3.33 -10.96
N GLU A 93 5.13 2.56 -10.65
CA GLU A 93 4.16 2.10 -11.63
C GLU A 93 3.38 3.28 -12.23
N ALA A 94 2.89 4.21 -11.40
CA ALA A 94 2.19 5.40 -11.86
C ALA A 94 3.08 6.25 -12.79
N LYS A 95 4.34 6.47 -12.39
CA LYS A 95 5.31 7.20 -13.20
C LYS A 95 5.65 6.47 -14.51
N TYR A 96 5.81 5.15 -14.47
CA TYR A 96 5.99 4.34 -15.68
C TYR A 96 4.79 4.50 -16.61
N ARG A 97 3.56 4.35 -16.11
CA ARG A 97 2.32 4.48 -16.90
C ARG A 97 2.17 5.87 -17.51
N GLU A 98 2.48 6.92 -16.74
CA GLU A 98 2.45 8.29 -17.20
C GLU A 98 3.45 8.51 -18.36
N LEU A 99 4.72 8.16 -18.16
CA LEU A 99 5.75 8.33 -19.19
C LEU A 99 5.51 7.46 -20.43
N PHE A 100 5.05 6.22 -20.22
CA PHE A 100 4.80 5.26 -21.28
C PHE A 100 3.63 5.70 -22.17
N ASN A 101 2.56 6.26 -21.59
CA ASN A 101 1.38 6.69 -22.35
C ASN A 101 1.45 8.13 -22.86
N ASN A 102 2.16 9.04 -22.18
CA ASN A 102 2.23 10.45 -22.58
C ASN A 102 3.32 10.76 -23.62
N THR A 103 4.04 9.75 -24.13
CA THR A 103 4.91 9.96 -25.30
C THR A 103 4.08 10.11 -26.57
N ASN A 104 4.66 10.70 -27.62
CA ASN A 104 4.06 10.71 -28.96
C ASN A 104 4.39 9.43 -29.74
N ASP A 105 5.42 8.68 -29.33
CA ASP A 105 5.87 7.49 -30.04
C ASP A 105 5.03 6.27 -29.69
N ALA A 106 4.75 5.42 -30.69
CA ALA A 106 4.25 4.08 -30.45
C ALA A 106 5.33 3.24 -29.76
N ILE A 107 5.03 2.76 -28.55
CA ILE A 107 5.91 1.86 -27.80
C ILE A 107 5.19 0.54 -27.60
N LEU A 108 5.84 -0.52 -28.09
CA LEU A 108 5.43 -1.91 -27.95
C LEU A 108 6.51 -2.63 -27.14
N LEU A 109 6.14 -3.23 -26.03
CA LEU A 109 7.03 -4.07 -25.24
C LEU A 109 6.73 -5.54 -25.59
N ALA A 110 7.74 -6.27 -26.04
CA ALA A 110 7.58 -7.65 -26.48
C ALA A 110 8.55 -8.59 -25.75
N GLU A 111 8.08 -9.79 -25.46
CA GLU A 111 8.90 -10.91 -25.01
C GLU A 111 9.38 -11.71 -26.22
N VAL A 112 10.69 -11.95 -26.26
CA VAL A 112 11.35 -12.71 -27.34
C VAL A 112 11.76 -14.07 -26.83
N GLU A 113 11.21 -15.13 -27.42
CA GLU A 113 11.59 -16.49 -27.10
C GLU A 113 12.77 -16.93 -27.96
N LYS A 114 13.85 -17.45 -27.34
CA LYS A 114 15.15 -17.71 -27.99
C LYS A 114 15.12 -18.69 -29.18
N GLN A 115 14.02 -19.41 -29.38
CA GLN A 115 13.85 -20.44 -30.41
C GLN A 115 12.67 -20.16 -31.35
N SER A 116 12.08 -18.97 -31.26
CA SER A 116 10.96 -18.55 -32.09
C SER A 116 11.35 -17.31 -32.90
N ASP A 117 10.93 -17.27 -34.17
CA ASP A 117 10.99 -16.05 -34.99
C ASP A 117 9.84 -15.08 -34.67
N TYR A 118 8.97 -15.47 -33.74
CA TYR A 118 7.81 -14.70 -33.29
C TYR A 118 8.04 -14.11 -31.90
N PHE A 119 7.39 -12.97 -31.65
CA PHE A 119 7.39 -12.32 -30.35
C PHE A 119 5.97 -12.03 -29.90
N ARG A 120 5.77 -12.05 -28.58
CA ARG A 120 4.50 -11.75 -27.95
C ARG A 120 4.57 -10.39 -27.30
N PHE A 121 3.59 -9.53 -27.60
CA PHE A 121 3.48 -8.26 -26.89
C PHE A 121 3.06 -8.48 -25.43
N ILE A 122 3.79 -7.87 -24.50
CA ILE A 122 3.53 -7.89 -23.06
C ILE A 122 2.94 -6.57 -22.56
N ASP A 123 3.23 -5.46 -23.25
CA ASP A 123 2.58 -4.17 -23.00
C ASP A 123 2.61 -3.30 -24.26
N VAL A 124 1.64 -2.41 -24.39
CA VAL A 124 1.54 -1.46 -25.50
C VAL A 124 0.99 -0.13 -24.97
N ASN A 125 1.54 0.99 -25.43
CA ASN A 125 1.11 2.30 -24.98
C ASN A 125 -0.08 2.84 -25.78
N GLU A 126 -0.70 3.92 -25.27
CA GLU A 126 -1.85 4.55 -25.92
C GLU A 126 -1.54 5.03 -27.37
N PRO A 127 -0.39 5.69 -27.68
CA PRO A 127 0.00 5.99 -29.05
C PRO A 127 0.07 4.77 -29.98
N ALA A 128 0.59 3.63 -29.53
CA ALA A 128 0.65 2.42 -30.33
C ALA A 128 -0.75 1.92 -30.71
N CYS A 129 -1.69 1.97 -29.76
CA CYS A 129 -3.09 1.65 -30.02
C CYS A 129 -3.69 2.62 -31.06
N ARG A 130 -3.46 3.94 -30.89
CA ARG A 130 -3.97 4.96 -31.82
C ARG A 130 -3.41 4.81 -33.24
N LEU A 131 -2.12 4.54 -33.38
CA LEU A 131 -1.44 4.47 -34.68
C LEU A 131 -1.71 3.16 -35.42
N SER A 132 -1.89 2.06 -34.68
CA SER A 132 -2.21 0.75 -35.27
C SER A 132 -3.71 0.55 -35.51
N GLU A 133 -4.55 1.41 -34.91
CA GLU A 133 -6.02 1.29 -34.90
C GLU A 133 -6.57 0.05 -34.18
N TYR A 134 -5.73 -0.64 -33.40
CA TYR A 134 -6.13 -1.75 -32.54
C TYR A 134 -6.20 -1.31 -31.08
N ASP A 135 -7.10 -1.93 -30.31
CA ASP A 135 -7.09 -1.75 -28.87
C ASP A 135 -5.95 -2.54 -28.20
N ARG A 136 -5.70 -2.19 -26.93
CA ARG A 136 -4.63 -2.80 -26.14
C ARG A 136 -4.76 -4.33 -26.06
N ASN A 137 -5.97 -4.86 -25.88
CA ASN A 137 -6.18 -6.30 -25.73
C ASN A 137 -6.00 -7.03 -27.06
N GLU A 138 -6.42 -6.42 -28.16
CA GLU A 138 -6.20 -6.93 -29.51
C GLU A 138 -4.71 -7.05 -29.80
N LEU A 139 -3.94 -5.98 -29.58
CA LEU A 139 -2.49 -6.00 -29.76
C LEU A 139 -1.81 -7.06 -28.88
N LEU A 140 -2.18 -7.15 -27.60
CA LEU A 140 -1.60 -8.15 -26.68
C LEU A 140 -2.00 -9.60 -27.00
N SER A 141 -3.01 -9.80 -27.85
CA SER A 141 -3.44 -11.11 -28.33
C SER A 141 -2.68 -11.54 -29.60
N ILE A 142 -1.89 -10.65 -30.20
CA ILE A 142 -1.03 -10.99 -31.33
C ILE A 142 0.18 -11.77 -30.81
N VAL A 143 0.23 -13.05 -31.19
CA VAL A 143 1.31 -13.98 -30.82
C VAL A 143 2.32 -14.19 -31.95
N ASP A 144 1.95 -13.90 -33.19
CA ASP A 144 2.76 -14.16 -34.38
C ASP A 144 2.95 -12.88 -35.20
N PHE A 145 3.74 -11.94 -34.70
CA PHE A 145 4.17 -10.77 -35.47
C PHE A 145 5.55 -11.03 -36.07
N ASP A 146 5.66 -11.01 -37.41
CA ASP A 146 6.91 -11.22 -38.13
C ASP A 146 7.62 -9.88 -38.43
N VAL A 147 8.80 -9.67 -37.85
CA VAL A 147 9.64 -8.47 -38.09
C VAL A 147 10.41 -8.51 -39.40
N THR A 148 10.44 -9.64 -40.10
CA THR A 148 11.15 -9.79 -41.38
C THR A 148 10.32 -9.37 -42.59
N ALA A 149 9.07 -8.95 -42.40
CA ALA A 149 8.24 -8.31 -43.41
C ALA A 149 8.86 -6.96 -43.83
N ARG A 150 9.84 -7.05 -44.74
CA ARG A 150 10.57 -5.94 -45.33
C ARG A 150 9.59 -4.87 -45.82
N ILE A 151 9.79 -3.65 -45.34
CA ILE A 151 9.35 -2.43 -46.01
C ILE A 151 9.92 -2.49 -47.44
N GLN A 152 9.07 -2.73 -48.43
CA GLN A 152 9.36 -2.53 -49.85
C GLN A 152 8.92 -1.13 -50.27
#